data_AF-A0A4Y8N4P0-F1
#
_entry.id   AF-A0A4Y8N4P0-F1
#
_cell.length_a   1.000
_cell.length_b   1.000
_cell.length_c   1.000
_cell.angle_alpha   90.00
_cell.angle_beta   90.00
_cell.angle_gamma   90.00
#
_symmetry.space_group_name_H-M   'P 1'
#
loop_
_entity.id
_entity.type
_entity.pdbx_description
1 polymer ?
#
loop_
_entity_poly.entity_id
_entity_poly.type
_entity_poly.pdbx_seq_one_letter_code
_entity_poly.pdbx_strand_id
1 'polypeptide(L)'
;MDRTQFLQATRQLAAAAEILATAGPKDLRLDASRMLEFFRRYDRPGPELNAVATSDDDLFARTGQAALTMAGRNEFAASHALLEQARSLLIAT
;
A
#
# COMPACT_ATOMS: atom_id res chain seq x y z
N MET A 1 -12.87 -2.17 9.33
CA MET A 1 -11.81 -1.30 9.87
C MET A 1 -12.32 0.12 9.92
N ASP A 2 -11.92 0.92 10.92
CA ASP A 2 -12.31 2.34 10.93
C ASP A 2 -11.48 3.16 9.93
N ARG A 3 -11.97 4.36 9.59
CA ARG A 3 -11.32 5.22 8.59
C ARG A 3 -9.89 5.59 8.94
N THR A 4 -9.59 5.82 10.21
CA THR A 4 -8.25 6.25 10.66
C THR A 4 -7.25 5.13 10.46
N GLN A 5 -7.62 3.91 10.87
CA GLN A 5 -6.78 2.71 10.66
C GLN A 5 -6.54 2.46 9.17
N PHE A 6 -7.57 2.59 8.33
CA PHE A 6 -7.44 2.43 6.89
C PHE A 6 -6.50 3.48 6.25
N LEU A 7 -6.63 4.74 6.65
CA LEU A 7 -5.74 5.82 6.19
C LEU A 7 -4.30 5.60 6.65
N GLN A 8 -4.09 5.09 7.86
CA GLN A 8 -2.76 4.73 8.35
C GLN A 8 -2.13 3.63 7.49
N ALA A 9 -2.86 2.54 7.23
CA ALA A 9 -2.38 1.42 6.43
C ALA A 9 -2.05 1.85 4.99
N THR A 10 -2.94 2.61 4.35
CA THR A 10 -2.72 3.13 2.98
C THR A 10 -1.53 4.09 2.90
N ARG A 11 -1.28 4.91 3.92
CA ARG A 11 -0.06 5.74 4.00
C ARG A 11 1.21 4.92 4.16
N GLN A 12 1.19 3.85 4.96
CA GLN A 12 2.33 2.93 5.09
C GLN A 12 2.63 2.25 3.76
N LEU A 13 1.60 1.78 3.04
CA LEU A 13 1.72 1.17 1.71
C LEU A 13 2.26 2.19 0.69
N ALA A 14 1.77 3.42 0.69
CA ALA A 14 2.30 4.49 -0.16
C ALA A 14 3.78 4.76 0.12
N ALA A 15 4.18 4.87 1.39
CA ALA A 15 5.58 5.07 1.77
C ALA A 15 6.47 3.88 1.33
N ALA A 16 6.00 2.64 1.50
CA ALA A 16 6.73 1.46 1.03
C ALA A 16 6.92 1.47 -0.49
N ALA A 17 5.87 1.80 -1.24
CA ALA A 17 5.91 1.94 -2.69
C ALA A 17 6.84 3.08 -3.15
N GLU A 18 6.88 4.21 -2.44
CA GLU A 18 7.79 5.34 -2.71
C GLU A 18 9.27 4.96 -2.53
N ILE A 19 9.59 4.25 -1.43
CA ILE A 19 10.93 3.72 -1.20
C ILE A 19 11.33 2.76 -2.33
N LEU A 20 10.44 1.83 -2.68
CA LEU A 20 10.69 0.86 -3.76
C LEU A 20 10.85 1.54 -5.13
N ALA A 21 10.02 2.53 -5.45
CA ALA A 21 10.10 3.30 -6.69
C ALA A 21 11.42 4.09 -6.83
N THR A 22 11.96 4.56 -5.70
CA THR A 22 13.18 5.38 -5.66
C THR A 22 14.44 4.53 -5.61
N ALA A 23 14.50 3.56 -4.70
CA ALA A 23 15.70 2.82 -4.35
C ALA A 23 15.69 1.36 -4.86
N GLY A 24 14.55 0.84 -5.29
CA GLY A 24 14.40 -0.57 -5.68
C GLY A 24 15.12 -0.96 -6.98
N PRO A 25 15.10 -2.26 -7.34
CA PRO A 25 15.58 -2.77 -8.63
C PRO A 25 14.82 -2.14 -9.81
N LYS A 26 15.51 -1.90 -10.94
CA LYS A 26 14.95 -1.15 -12.09
C LYS A 26 13.66 -1.77 -12.65
N ASP A 27 13.57 -3.08 -12.62
CA ASP A 27 12.43 -3.89 -13.05
C ASP A 27 11.19 -3.72 -12.17
N LEU A 28 11.36 -3.34 -10.90
CA LEU A 28 10.25 -3.12 -9.96
C LEU A 28 9.85 -1.65 -9.83
N ARG A 29 10.72 -0.69 -10.17
CA ARG A 29 10.45 0.75 -9.95
C ARG A 29 9.20 1.26 -10.65
N LEU A 30 8.97 0.83 -11.90
CA LEU A 30 7.83 1.27 -12.69
C LEU A 30 6.52 0.83 -12.04
N ASP A 31 6.46 -0.43 -11.61
CA ASP A 31 5.28 -0.98 -10.98
C ASP A 31 5.05 -0.35 -9.60
N ALA A 32 6.11 -0.21 -8.80
CA ALA A 32 6.08 0.51 -7.52
C ALA A 32 5.57 1.95 -7.64
N SER A 33 5.92 2.65 -8.73
CA SER A 33 5.40 4.00 -9.00
C SER A 33 3.87 4.00 -9.22
N ARG A 34 3.34 3.01 -9.95
CA ARG A 34 1.89 2.84 -10.13
C ARG A 34 1.20 2.51 -8.80
N MET A 35 1.83 1.67 -7.97
CA MET A 35 1.32 1.35 -6.64
C MET A 35 1.31 2.57 -5.72
N LEU A 36 2.34 3.41 -5.77
CA LEU A 36 2.40 4.67 -5.03
C LEU A 36 1.20 5.56 -5.39
N GLU A 37 0.95 5.78 -6.68
CA GLU A 37 -0.21 6.57 -7.13
C GLU A 37 -1.53 5.94 -6.68
N PHE A 38 -1.65 4.62 -6.80
CA PHE A 38 -2.82 3.87 -6.38
C PHE A 38 -3.12 4.04 -4.89
N PHE A 39 -2.13 3.91 -4.00
CA PHE A 39 -2.35 4.05 -2.55
C PHE A 39 -2.49 5.52 -2.11
N ARG A 40 -1.80 6.47 -2.76
CA ARG A 40 -1.93 7.90 -2.45
C ARG A 40 -3.33 8.46 -2.71
N ARG A 41 -4.12 7.84 -3.61
CA ARG A 41 -5.48 8.30 -3.89
C ARG A 41 -6.38 8.30 -2.65
N TYR A 42 -6.10 7.43 -1.68
CA TYR A 42 -6.89 7.31 -0.45
C TYR A 42 -6.65 8.45 0.56
N ASP A 43 -5.54 9.17 0.45
CA ASP A 43 -5.23 10.35 1.29
C ASP A 43 -5.94 11.62 0.81
N ARG A 44 -6.39 11.64 -0.46
CA ARG A 44 -7.11 12.78 -1.01
C ARG A 44 -8.56 12.74 -0.54
N PRO A 45 -9.12 13.80 0.06
CA PRO A 45 -10.55 13.84 0.36
C PRO A 45 -11.35 13.83 -0.95
N GLY A 46 -12.23 12.85 -1.12
CA GLY A 46 -13.07 12.70 -2.31
C GLY A 46 -14.33 11.86 -2.03
N PRO A 47 -15.44 12.12 -2.75
CA PRO A 47 -16.75 11.52 -2.46
C PRO A 47 -16.78 9.99 -2.61
N GLU A 48 -15.92 9.42 -3.45
CA GLU A 48 -15.83 7.97 -3.72
C GLU A 48 -15.11 7.18 -2.61
N LEU A 49 -14.43 7.86 -1.68
CA LEU A 49 -13.58 7.19 -0.71
C LEU A 49 -14.32 6.73 0.55
N ASN A 50 -15.56 7.14 0.75
CA ASN A 50 -16.28 6.88 2.01
C ASN A 50 -16.70 5.41 2.20
N ALA A 51 -16.56 4.56 1.18
CA ALA A 51 -17.05 3.18 1.20
C ALA A 51 -15.98 2.11 0.88
N VAL A 52 -14.69 2.41 1.03
CA VAL A 52 -13.64 1.42 0.73
C VAL A 52 -13.65 0.34 1.80
N ALA A 53 -14.08 -0.86 1.41
CA ALA A 53 -14.04 -2.06 2.24
C ALA A 53 -12.80 -2.89 1.92
N THR A 54 -12.26 -3.57 2.94
CA THR A 54 -11.26 -4.61 2.74
C THR A 54 -11.90 -5.98 2.96
N SER A 55 -11.37 -7.01 2.31
CA SER A 55 -11.81 -8.39 2.52
C SER A 55 -11.30 -8.99 3.85
N ASP A 56 -10.21 -8.45 4.38
CA ASP A 56 -9.67 -8.77 5.70
C ASP A 56 -8.93 -7.54 6.26
N ASP A 57 -9.55 -6.91 7.26
CA ASP A 57 -9.10 -5.66 7.85
C ASP A 57 -7.80 -5.82 8.64
N ASP A 58 -7.71 -6.86 9.46
CA ASP A 58 -6.52 -7.11 10.29
C ASP A 58 -5.32 -7.48 9.42
N LEU A 59 -5.55 -8.28 8.39
CA LEU A 59 -4.51 -8.61 7.43
C LEU A 59 -4.06 -7.37 6.67
N PHE A 60 -4.98 -6.54 6.17
CA PHE A 60 -4.63 -5.32 5.43
C PHE A 60 -3.74 -4.36 6.25
N ALA A 61 -4.08 -4.09 7.52
CA ALA A 61 -3.25 -3.24 8.37
C ALA A 61 -1.87 -3.84 8.63
N ARG A 62 -1.78 -5.15 8.91
CA ARG A 62 -0.50 -5.83 9.13
C ARG A 62 0.36 -5.82 7.87
N THR A 63 -0.24 -6.01 6.70
CA THR A 63 0.44 -5.96 5.41
C THR A 63 1.01 -4.56 5.14
N GLY A 64 0.28 -3.50 5.48
CA GLY A 64 0.80 -2.12 5.38
C GLY A 64 2.06 -1.88 6.20
N GLN A 65 2.05 -2.26 7.47
CA GLN A 65 3.22 -2.15 8.35
C GLN A 65 4.38 -3.03 7.87
N ALA A 66 4.09 -4.27 7.45
CA ALA A 66 5.09 -5.22 6.97
C ALA A 66 5.76 -4.73 5.69
N ALA A 67 4.99 -4.23 4.72
CA ALA A 67 5.52 -3.71 3.45
C ALA A 67 6.52 -2.58 3.71
N LEU A 68 6.15 -1.62 4.56
CA LEU A 68 7.03 -0.50 4.92
C LEU A 68 8.30 -0.98 5.64
N THR A 69 8.17 -1.96 6.52
CA THR A 69 9.33 -2.54 7.23
C THR A 69 10.29 -3.23 6.25
N MET A 70 9.77 -4.01 5.30
CA MET A 70 10.59 -4.68 4.28
C MET A 70 11.26 -3.67 3.35
N ALA A 71 10.53 -2.65 2.88
CA ALA A 71 11.08 -1.58 2.05
C ALA A 71 12.23 -0.85 2.76
N GLY A 72 12.05 -0.49 4.04
CA GLY A 72 13.09 0.17 4.85
C GLY A 72 14.33 -0.69 5.09
N ARG A 73 14.20 -2.01 5.01
CA ARG A 73 15.33 -2.97 5.11
C ARG A 73 15.95 -3.30 3.74
N ASN A 74 15.51 -2.65 2.67
CA ASN A 74 15.87 -2.95 1.28
C ASN A 74 15.44 -4.36 0.83
N GLU A 75 14.49 -5.00 1.53
CA GLU A 75 13.88 -6.27 1.15
C GLU A 75 12.79 -6.04 0.08
N PHE A 76 13.22 -5.51 -1.07
CA PHE A 76 12.35 -4.93 -2.09
C PHE A 76 11.36 -5.93 -2.71
N ALA A 77 11.79 -7.17 -2.97
CA ALA A 77 10.91 -8.20 -3.50
C ALA A 77 9.79 -8.57 -2.50
N ALA A 78 10.13 -8.67 -1.21
CA ALA A 78 9.15 -8.94 -0.17
C ALA A 78 8.18 -7.76 0.01
N SER A 79 8.70 -6.53 0.01
CA SER A 79 7.86 -5.33 0.02
C SER A 79 6.91 -5.29 -1.16
N HIS A 80 7.37 -5.61 -2.37
CA HIS A 80 6.56 -5.61 -3.58
C HIS A 80 5.42 -6.64 -3.50
N ALA A 81 5.71 -7.86 -3.07
CA ALA A 81 4.69 -8.89 -2.86
C ALA A 81 3.62 -8.47 -1.83
N LEU A 82 4.03 -7.78 -0.76
CA LEU A 82 3.09 -7.26 0.25
C LEU A 82 2.23 -6.11 -0.29
N LEU A 83 2.78 -5.25 -1.15
CA LEU A 83 1.99 -4.22 -1.83
C LEU A 83 0.92 -4.85 -2.73
N GLU A 84 1.26 -5.92 -3.47
CA GLU A 84 0.30 -6.65 -4.32
C GLU A 84 -0.78 -7.34 -3.47
N GLN A 85 -0.38 -7.96 -2.35
CA GLN A 85 -1.32 -8.55 -1.40
C GLN A 85 -2.29 -7.49 -0.88
N ALA A 86 -1.79 -6.35 -0.39
CA ALA A 86 -2.64 -5.27 0.10
C ALA A 86 -3.63 -4.79 -0.97
N ARG A 87 -3.18 -4.67 -2.22
CA ARG A 87 -4.06 -4.32 -3.34
C ARG A 87 -5.17 -5.35 -3.55
N SER A 88 -4.86 -6.65 -3.46
CA SER A 88 -5.84 -7.72 -3.61
C SER A 88 -6.90 -7.78 -2.49
N LEU A 89 -6.58 -7.23 -1.32
CA LEU A 89 -7.50 -7.17 -0.17
C LEU A 89 -8.51 -6.02 -0.28
N LEU A 90 -8.30 -5.07 -1.19
CA LEU A 90 -9.26 -4.00 -1.42
C LEU A 90 -10.42 -4.53 -2.26
N ILE A 91 -11.64 -4.40 -1.75
CA ILE A 91 -12.84 -4.72 -2.50
C ILE A 91 -13.09 -3.58 -3.47
N ALA A 92 -13.11 -3.89 -4.77
CA ALA A 92 -13.55 -2.93 -5.78
C ALA A 92 -15.05 -2.66 -5.54
N THR A 93 -15.36 -1.45 -5.09
CA THR A 93 -16.73 -0.91 -5.05
C THR A 93 -17.12 -0.37 -6.41
#